data_AF-A0A932LTN6-F1
#
_entry.id   AF-A0A932LTN6-F1
#
_cell.length_a   1.000
_cell.length_b   1.000
_cell.length_c   1.000
_cell.angle_alpha   90.00
_cell.angle_beta   90.00
_cell.angle_gamma   90.00
#
_symmetry.space_group_name_H-M   'P 1'
#
loop_
_entity.id
_entity.type
_entity.pdbx_description
1 polymer ?
#
loop_
_entity_poly.entity_id
_entity_poly.type
_entity_poly.pdbx_seq_one_letter_code
_entity_poly.pdbx_strand_id
1 'polypeptide(L)'
;MAIKNSETSKRRVRKATSVAPPVVTEPRQEVALSNKPAVNNIEEEIRRRAYELYLERGMTPGDPGQDWLVAEQQVRSHHAG
;
A
#
# COMPACT_ATOMS: atom_id res chain seq x y z
N MET A 1 -3.03 -34.01 -25.36
CA MET A 1 -1.76 -33.32 -25.63
C MET A 1 -1.47 -32.41 -24.45
N ALA A 2 -0.34 -32.59 -23.79
CA ALA A 2 0.07 -31.81 -22.62
C ALA A 2 1.53 -31.42 -22.79
N ILE A 3 1.83 -30.12 -22.70
CA ILE A 3 3.20 -29.62 -22.48
C ILE A 3 3.07 -28.59 -21.35
N LYS A 4 3.65 -28.95 -20.21
CA LYS A 4 3.84 -28.10 -19.02
C LYS A 4 5.26 -27.55 -19.13
N ASN A 5 5.43 -26.22 -19.13
CA ASN A 5 6.75 -25.61 -19.06
C ASN A 5 7.07 -25.26 -17.61
N SER A 6 7.95 -26.06 -17.02
CA SER A 6 8.64 -25.81 -15.76
C SER A 6 10.02 -25.22 -16.07
N GLU A 7 10.36 -24.06 -15.53
CA GLU A 7 11.77 -23.73 -15.34
C GLU A 7 12.03 -23.26 -13.91
N THR A 8 12.86 -24.05 -13.26
CA THR A 8 13.27 -23.98 -11.87
C THR A 8 14.35 -22.91 -11.70
N SER A 9 14.16 -21.97 -10.78
CA SER A 9 15.29 -21.28 -10.14
C SER A 9 15.37 -21.63 -8.67
N LYS A 10 16.28 -22.56 -8.39
CA LYS A 10 16.69 -23.00 -7.06
C LYS A 10 17.56 -21.92 -6.42
N ARG A 11 17.13 -21.33 -5.31
CA ARG A 11 18.07 -21.00 -4.22
C ARG A 11 17.41 -21.10 -2.86
N ARG A 12 17.63 -22.26 -2.22
CA ARG A 12 17.47 -22.45 -0.78
C ARG A 12 18.48 -21.55 -0.06
N VAL A 13 18.01 -20.68 0.81
CA VAL A 13 18.70 -20.39 2.07
C VAL A 13 17.68 -20.62 3.17
N ARG A 14 17.86 -21.71 3.91
CA ARG A 14 17.17 -21.94 5.18
C ARG A 14 18.00 -21.25 6.26
N LYS A 15 17.37 -20.38 7.05
CA LYS A 15 17.75 -20.16 8.44
C LYS A 15 16.49 -19.83 9.21
N ALA A 16 16.04 -20.78 10.02
CA ALA A 16 15.05 -20.58 11.05
C ALA A 16 15.70 -19.90 12.27
N THR A 17 14.84 -19.36 13.12
CA THR A 17 15.04 -19.07 14.56
C THR A 17 15.13 -17.59 14.94
N SER A 18 13.99 -17.15 15.51
CA SER A 18 13.84 -16.38 16.75
C SER A 18 14.59 -15.07 16.86
N VAL A 19 13.85 -13.98 16.65
CA VAL A 19 14.02 -12.77 17.45
C VAL A 19 12.64 -12.32 17.91
N ALA A 20 12.56 -12.00 19.20
CA ALA A 20 11.44 -11.47 19.98
C ALA A 20 10.53 -10.47 19.23
N PRO A 21 9.28 -10.24 19.69
CA PRO A 21 8.39 -9.27 19.05
C PRO A 21 9.13 -7.93 18.92
N PRO A 22 9.32 -7.40 17.69
CA PRO A 22 9.77 -6.03 17.58
C PRO A 22 8.66 -5.19 18.19
N VAL A 23 9.02 -4.53 19.29
CA VAL A 23 8.37 -3.37 19.85
C VAL A 23 7.55 -2.68 18.77
N VAL A 24 6.26 -2.52 19.04
CA VAL A 24 5.36 -1.67 18.27
C VAL A 24 5.89 -0.24 18.43
N THR A 25 6.96 0.10 17.72
CA THR A 25 7.21 1.46 17.30
C THR A 25 6.18 1.70 16.22
N GLU A 26 4.96 2.05 16.66
CA GLU A 26 4.16 2.94 15.84
C GLU A 26 5.12 4.09 15.47
N PRO A 27 5.43 4.30 14.19
CA PRO A 27 5.93 5.60 13.82
C PRO A 27 4.77 6.52 14.20
N ARG A 28 4.89 7.21 15.33
CA ARG A 28 4.12 8.41 15.62
C ARG A 28 4.47 9.34 14.47
N GLN A 29 3.71 9.22 13.39
CA GLN A 29 3.69 10.17 12.31
C GLN A 29 3.11 11.41 12.96
N GLU A 30 4.01 12.20 13.56
CA GLU A 30 3.82 13.62 13.73
C GLU A 30 3.52 14.13 12.32
N VAL A 31 2.23 14.16 11.99
CA VAL A 31 1.68 14.92 10.89
C VAL A 31 1.89 16.38 11.24
N ALA A 32 3.14 16.82 11.12
CA ALA A 32 3.46 18.22 10.99
C ALA A 32 2.62 18.70 9.81
N LEU A 33 1.58 19.47 10.11
CA LEU A 33 0.75 20.18 9.15
C LEU A 33 1.64 21.21 8.43
N SER A 34 2.53 20.72 7.58
CA SER A 34 3.29 21.55 6.66
C SER A 34 2.32 21.93 5.56
N ASN A 35 1.92 23.20 5.57
CA ASN A 35 1.26 23.91 4.48
C ASN A 35 2.09 23.80 3.19
N LYS A 36 2.07 22.63 2.56
CA LYS A 36 2.62 22.38 1.24
C LYS A 36 1.57 22.81 0.19
N PRO A 37 2.00 23.29 -0.98
CA PRO A 37 1.09 23.78 -2.02
C PRO A 37 0.05 22.70 -2.38
N ALA A 38 -1.18 23.13 -2.67
CA ALA A 38 -2.39 22.29 -2.79
C ALA A 38 -2.26 21.03 -3.68
N VAL A 39 -1.34 21.04 -4.67
CA VAL A 39 -1.00 19.85 -5.48
C VAL A 39 -0.43 18.71 -4.65
N ASN A 40 0.42 19.01 -3.65
CA ASN A 40 0.92 17.99 -2.72
C ASN A 40 -0.20 17.48 -1.80
N ASN A 41 -1.24 18.27 -1.56
CA ASN A 41 -2.36 17.88 -0.70
C ASN A 41 -3.22 16.82 -1.39
N ILE A 42 -3.58 17.01 -2.66
CA ILE A 42 -4.42 16.06 -3.41
C ILE A 42 -3.74 14.69 -3.53
N GLU A 43 -2.45 14.63 -3.88
CA GLU A 43 -1.74 13.34 -3.97
C GLU A 43 -1.57 12.65 -2.61
N GLU A 44 -1.41 13.41 -1.53
CA GLU A 44 -1.39 12.86 -0.16
C GLU A 44 -2.76 12.34 0.28
N GLU A 45 -3.84 12.99 -0.15
CA GLU A 45 -5.22 12.52 0.05
C GLU A 45 -5.49 11.23 -0.75
N ILE A 46 -5.04 11.16 -2.01
CA ILE A 46 -5.15 9.94 -2.84
C ILE A 46 -4.39 8.78 -2.20
N ARG A 47 -3.16 9.02 -1.73
CA ARG A 47 -2.36 8.02 -1.01
C ARG A 47 -3.08 7.47 0.22
N ARG A 48 -3.62 8.37 1.05
CA ARG A 48 -4.39 7.97 2.24
C ARG A 48 -5.61 7.15 1.87
N ARG A 49 -6.37 7.59 0.86
CA ARG A 49 -7.58 6.89 0.44
C ARG A 49 -7.29 5.52 -0.18
N ALA A 50 -6.23 5.37 -0.96
CA ALA A 50 -5.82 4.08 -1.50
C ALA A 50 -5.42 3.09 -0.39
N TYR A 51 -4.76 3.58 0.66
CA TYR A 51 -4.43 2.76 1.83
C TYR A 51 -5.68 2.33 2.60
N GLU A 52 -6.66 3.23 2.78
CA GLU A 52 -7.94 2.87 3.39
C GLU A 52 -8.69 1.80 2.59
N LEU A 53 -8.72 1.90 1.25
CA LEU A 53 -9.31 0.87 0.39
C LEU A 53 -8.63 -0.50 0.56
N TYR A 54 -7.31 -0.52 0.69
CA TYR A 54 -6.56 -1.74 1.01
C TYR A 54 -6.97 -2.32 2.38
N LEU A 55 -7.17 -1.48 3.40
CA LEU A 55 -7.65 -1.91 4.71
C LEU A 55 -9.09 -2.43 4.65
N GLU A 56 -9.98 -1.75 3.92
CA GLU A 56 -11.39 -2.14 3.72
C GLU A 56 -11.51 -3.53 3.06
N ARG A 57 -10.56 -3.90 2.17
CA ARG A 57 -10.45 -5.25 1.59
C ARG A 57 -9.92 -6.32 2.55
N GLY A 58 -9.70 -5.98 3.81
CA GLY A 58 -9.20 -6.91 4.84
C GLY A 58 -7.72 -7.21 4.72
N MET A 59 -6.91 -6.24 4.24
CA MET A 59 -5.46 -6.38 4.09
C MET A 59 -5.06 -7.56 3.19
N THR A 60 -5.96 -7.94 2.29
CA THR A 60 -5.69 -8.98 1.31
C THR A 60 -4.77 -8.42 0.23
N PRO A 61 -3.82 -9.21 -0.30
CA PRO A 61 -3.03 -8.80 -1.45
C PRO A 61 -3.97 -8.68 -2.66
N GLY A 62 -4.55 -7.49 -2.83
CA GLY A 62 -5.37 -7.09 -3.96
C GLY A 62 -4.52 -6.54 -5.09
N ASP A 63 -5.08 -5.57 -5.80
CA ASP A 63 -4.38 -4.78 -6.82
C ASP A 63 -4.23 -3.33 -6.32
N PRO A 64 -3.06 -2.97 -5.76
CA PRO A 64 -2.81 -1.61 -5.28
C PRO A 64 -2.99 -0.53 -6.36
N GLY A 65 -2.82 -0.88 -7.64
CA GLY A 65 -3.05 0.03 -8.75
C GLY A 65 -4.54 0.34 -8.93
N GLN A 66 -5.41 -0.65 -8.73
CA GLN A 66 -6.86 -0.42 -8.73
C GLN A 66 -7.30 0.45 -7.55
N ASP A 67 -6.77 0.19 -6.35
CA ASP A 67 -7.08 1.01 -5.17
C ASP A 67 -6.61 2.46 -5.35
N TRP A 68 -5.47 2.67 -6.02
CA TRP A 68 -5.01 4.01 -6.40
C TRP A 68 -5.96 4.72 -7.37
N LEU A 69 -6.38 4.04 -8.46
CA LEU A 69 -7.28 4.64 -9.46
C LEU A 69 -8.64 5.02 -8.85
N VAL A 70 -9.18 4.15 -8.00
CA VAL A 70 -10.44 4.42 -7.28
C VAL A 70 -10.27 5.60 -6.32
N ALA A 71 -9.18 5.64 -5.57
CA ALA A 71 -8.85 6.76 -4.68
C ALA A 71 -8.71 8.09 -5.45
N GLU A 72 -8.00 8.08 -6.58
CA GLU A 72 -7.83 9.25 -7.43
C GLU A 72 -9.18 9.81 -7.92
N GLN A 73 -10.07 8.94 -8.38
CA GLN A 73 -11.41 9.34 -8.82
C GLN A 73 -12.21 9.97 -7.68
N GLN A 74 -12.18 9.37 -6.49
CA GLN A 74 -12.91 9.85 -5.32
C GLN A 74 -12.39 11.23 -4.87
N VAL A 75 -11.08 11.37 -4.67
CA VAL A 75 -10.47 12.62 -4.18
C VAL A 75 -10.69 13.76 -5.18
N ARG A 76 -10.52 13.50 -6.48
CA ARG A 76 -10.80 14.51 -7.52
C ARG A 76 -12.26 14.94 -7.55
N SER A 77 -13.19 14.01 -7.33
CA SER A 77 -14.63 14.35 -7.28
C SER A 77 -14.96 15.23 -6.08
N HIS A 78 -14.29 15.00 -4.94
CA HIS A 78 -14.45 15.82 -3.74
C HIS A 78 -13.87 17.24 -3.88
N HIS A 79 -12.79 17.43 -4.63
CA HIS A 79 -12.16 18.75 -4.87
C HIS A 79 -12.76 19.51 -6.06
N ALA A 80 -13.55 18.86 -6.91
CA ALA A 80 -14.19 19.48 -8.07
C ALA A 80 -15.55 20.14 -7.76
N GLY A 81 -16.01 20.10 -6.51
CA GLY A 81 -17.30 20.64 -6.05
C GLY A 81 -17.19 21.98 -5.32
#